data_AF-A0A7S0ISM6-F1
#
_entry.id   AF-A0A7S0ISM6-F1
#
_cell.length_a   1.000
_cell.length_b   1.000
_cell.length_c   1.000
_cell.angle_alpha   90.00
_cell.angle_beta   90.00
_cell.angle_gamma   90.00
#
_symmetry.space_group_name_H-M   'P 1'
#
loop_
_entity.id
_entity.type
_entity.pdbx_description
1 polymer ?
#
loop_
_entity_poly.entity_id
_entity_poly.type
_entity_poly.pdbx_seq_one_letter_code
_entity_poly.pdbx_strand_id
1 'polypeptide(L)'
;GGMLPRAKISRDIAAARGLPFPPTEDCNSPARHSAFSSLPELCEFIETLRSLSAGKPIGIKLCVGKPSELAGLVRAFVSTGVHPDFITVDGGEGGTGAAPPEFSNS
;
A
#
# COMPACT_ATOMS: atom_id res chain seq x y z
N GLY A 1 -2.21 -6.35 -5.31
CA GLY A 1 -2.11 -6.08 -3.87
C GLY A 1 -1.58 -7.33 -3.19
N GLY A 2 -1.50 -7.32 -1.85
CA GLY A 2 -1.09 -8.51 -1.11
C GLY A 2 -2.06 -9.68 -1.26
N MET A 3 -1.53 -10.90 -1.20
CA MET A 3 -2.29 -12.16 -1.21
C MET A 3 -2.06 -12.88 0.12
N LEU A 4 -3.13 -13.41 0.72
CA LEU A 4 -3.05 -14.36 1.83
C LEU A 4 -3.79 -15.64 1.45
N PRO A 5 -3.07 -16.77 1.27
CA PRO A 5 -3.70 -18.05 0.95
C PRO A 5 -4.70 -18.49 2.02
N ARG A 6 -5.84 -19.04 1.61
CA ARG A 6 -6.93 -19.56 2.45
C ARG A 6 -6.42 -20.49 3.55
N ALA A 7 -5.48 -21.36 3.21
CA ALA A 7 -4.88 -22.33 4.12
C ALA A 7 -4.11 -21.67 5.29
N LYS A 8 -3.68 -20.41 5.14
CA LYS A 8 -3.00 -19.64 6.19
C LYS A 8 -3.97 -18.78 7.02
N ILE A 9 -5.27 -18.76 6.68
CA ILE A 9 -6.27 -17.96 7.41
C ILE A 9 -6.73 -18.75 8.65
N SER A 10 -6.06 -18.52 9.77
CA SER A 10 -6.50 -18.99 11.08
C SER A 10 -7.72 -18.20 11.60
N ARG A 11 -8.36 -18.68 12.67
CA ARG A 11 -9.46 -17.98 13.34
C ARG A 11 -9.06 -16.57 13.77
N ASP A 12 -7.87 -16.42 14.35
CA ASP A 12 -7.37 -15.13 14.84
C ASP A 12 -7.07 -14.17 13.68
N ILE A 13 -6.52 -14.69 12.57
CA ILE A 13 -6.29 -13.90 11.36
C ILE A 13 -7.61 -13.44 10.74
N ALA A 14 -8.61 -14.32 10.68
CA ALA A 14 -9.92 -13.99 10.17
C ALA A 14 -10.58 -12.88 11.01
N ALA A 15 -10.57 -13.01 12.33
CA ALA A 15 -11.10 -12.00 13.25
C ALA A 15 -10.38 -10.65 13.13
N ALA A 16 -9.04 -10.65 13.12
CA ALA A 16 -8.25 -9.42 13.01
C ALA A 16 -8.44 -8.69 11.68
N ARG A 17 -8.77 -9.42 10.61
CA ARG A 17 -8.95 -8.88 9.25
C ARG A 17 -10.40 -8.72 8.82
N GLY A 18 -11.37 -9.06 9.67
CA GLY A 18 -12.80 -9.02 9.33
C GLY A 18 -13.20 -9.99 8.22
N LEU A 19 -12.52 -11.13 8.12
CA LEU A 19 -12.81 -12.19 7.14
C LEU A 19 -13.75 -13.25 7.74
N PRO A 20 -14.58 -13.93 6.92
CA PRO A 20 -15.41 -15.03 7.39
C PRO A 20 -14.56 -16.22 7.86
N PHE A 21 -15.09 -16.97 8.84
CA PHE A 21 -14.49 -18.22 9.31
C PHE A 21 -15.56 -19.33 9.35
N PRO A 22 -15.30 -20.53 8.78
CA PRO A 22 -14.08 -20.93 8.09
C PRO A 22 -13.88 -20.20 6.75
N PRO A 23 -12.62 -20.01 6.30
CA PRO A 23 -12.34 -19.30 5.06
C PRO A 23 -12.70 -20.17 3.85
N THR A 24 -13.43 -19.58 2.89
CA THR A 24 -13.88 -20.25 1.66
C THR A 24 -12.98 -19.96 0.46
N GLU A 25 -12.20 -18.89 0.51
CA GLU A 25 -11.36 -18.42 -0.60
C GLU A 25 -10.08 -17.74 -0.08
N ASP A 26 -9.14 -17.47 -1.00
CA ASP A 26 -7.94 -16.69 -0.72
C ASP A 26 -8.30 -15.21 -0.51
N CYS A 27 -7.59 -14.54 0.40
CA CYS A 27 -7.77 -13.11 0.61
C CYS A 27 -6.84 -12.33 -0.34
N ASN A 28 -7.42 -11.80 -1.41
CA ASN A 28 -6.72 -10.99 -2.41
C ASN A 28 -7.01 -9.50 -2.22
N SER A 29 -5.98 -8.72 -1.89
CA SER A 29 -6.14 -7.26 -1.79
C SER A 29 -6.09 -6.60 -3.17
N PRO A 30 -6.94 -5.59 -3.42
CA PRO A 30 -6.89 -4.80 -4.66
C PRO A 30 -5.49 -4.25 -4.95
N ALA A 31 -5.19 -4.00 -6.23
CA ALA A 31 -3.92 -3.39 -6.64
C ALA A 31 -3.84 -1.88 -6.39
N ARG A 32 -4.98 -1.23 -6.11
CA ARG A 32 -5.10 0.21 -5.84
C ARG A 32 -5.72 0.44 -4.47
N HIS A 33 -5.37 1.56 -3.85
CA HIS A 33 -6.02 2.00 -2.62
C HIS A 33 -7.43 2.52 -2.91
N SER A 34 -8.38 2.32 -2.00
CA SER A 34 -9.76 2.79 -2.18
C SER A 34 -9.97 4.25 -1.77
N ALA A 35 -9.09 4.80 -0.93
CA ALA A 35 -9.25 6.15 -0.38
C ALA A 35 -8.84 7.29 -1.33
N PHE A 36 -8.15 6.97 -2.44
CA PHE A 36 -7.73 7.98 -3.41
C PHE A 36 -7.63 7.35 -4.81
N SER A 37 -7.81 8.18 -5.83
CA SER A 37 -7.77 7.83 -7.25
C SER A 37 -6.85 8.74 -8.06
N SER A 38 -6.37 9.82 -7.46
CA SER A 38 -5.46 10.80 -8.07
C SER A 38 -4.29 11.17 -7.13
N LEU A 39 -3.24 11.79 -7.68
CA LEU A 39 -2.08 12.23 -6.88
C LEU A 39 -2.44 13.38 -5.91
N PRO A 40 -3.30 14.36 -6.24
CA PRO A 40 -3.80 15.32 -5.27
C PRO A 40 -4.59 14.66 -4.14
N GLU A 41 -5.48 13.70 -4.44
CA GLU A 41 -6.22 12.95 -3.41
C GLU A 41 -5.29 12.13 -2.51
N LEU A 42 -4.18 11.59 -3.05
CA LEU A 42 -3.14 10.97 -2.23
C LEU A 42 -2.54 11.98 -1.22
N CYS A 43 -2.31 13.23 -1.64
CA CYS A 43 -1.82 14.27 -0.75
C CYS A 43 -2.86 14.58 0.34
N GLU A 44 -4.13 14.76 0.00
CA GLU A 44 -5.22 14.95 0.96
C GLU A 44 -5.32 13.77 1.96
N PHE A 45 -5.09 12.55 1.48
CA PHE A 45 -5.06 11.36 2.33
C PHE A 45 -3.87 11.37 3.30
N ILE A 46 -2.69 11.87 2.89
CA ILE A 46 -1.54 12.06 3.79
C ILE A 46 -1.89 13.02 4.94
N GLU A 47 -2.53 14.16 4.65
CA GLU A 47 -2.96 15.10 5.71
C GLU A 47 -4.03 14.49 6.62
N THR A 48 -4.94 13.70 6.05
CA THR A 48 -5.93 12.96 6.83
C THR A 48 -5.25 12.02 7.83
N LEU A 49 -4.26 11.23 7.37
CA LEU A 49 -3.50 10.33 8.24
C LEU A 49 -2.70 11.10 9.30
N ARG A 50 -2.07 12.21 8.94
CA ARG A 50 -1.33 13.07 9.87
C ARG A 50 -2.24 13.61 10.96
N SER A 51 -3.43 14.08 10.60
CA SER A 51 -4.44 14.58 11.53
C SER A 51 -4.95 13.48 12.47
N LEU A 52 -5.36 12.33 11.91
CA LEU A 52 -5.89 11.19 12.69
C LEU A 52 -4.84 10.58 13.63
N SER A 53 -3.56 10.69 13.27
CA SER A 53 -2.46 10.16 14.06
C SER A 53 -1.92 11.15 15.11
N ALA A 54 -2.52 12.34 15.22
CA ALA A 54 -2.04 13.45 16.06
C ALA A 54 -0.59 13.87 15.75
N GLY A 55 -0.27 13.97 14.45
CA GLY A 55 1.01 14.51 13.97
C GLY A 55 2.15 13.50 13.87
N LYS A 56 1.88 12.18 13.85
CA LYS A 56 2.95 11.19 13.61
C LYS A 56 3.52 11.33 12.19
N PRO A 57 4.82 11.06 11.97
CA PRO A 57 5.40 11.07 10.64
C PRO A 57 4.70 10.08 9.70
N ILE A 58 4.35 10.55 8.50
CA ILE A 58 3.68 9.77 7.47
C ILE A 58 4.69 9.44 6.37
N GLY A 59 4.94 8.15 6.17
CA GLY A 59 5.78 7.67 5.08
C GLY A 59 4.97 7.10 3.93
N ILE A 60 5.54 7.17 2.72
CA ILE A 60 5.09 6.33 1.61
C ILE A 60 6.16 5.33 1.23
N LYS A 61 5.72 4.16 0.79
CA LYS A 61 6.57 3.11 0.25
C LYS A 61 6.26 2.91 -1.22
N LEU A 62 7.29 2.85 -2.06
CA LEU A 62 7.15 2.62 -3.49
C LEU A 62 8.27 1.72 -4.02
N CYS A 63 7.97 1.00 -5.10
CA CYS A 63 8.96 0.42 -5.99
C CYS A 63 9.00 1.29 -7.24
N VAL A 64 10.19 1.75 -7.65
CA VAL A 64 10.31 2.72 -8.75
C VAL A 64 10.04 2.02 -10.08
N GLY A 65 8.92 2.38 -10.71
CA GLY A 65 8.60 2.01 -12.09
C GLY A 65 9.17 3.03 -13.07
N LYS A 66 8.29 3.85 -13.66
CA LYS A 66 8.71 4.86 -14.65
C LYS A 66 9.16 6.15 -13.95
N PRO A 67 10.29 6.77 -14.33
CA PRO A 67 10.73 8.04 -13.75
C PRO A 67 9.67 9.17 -13.82
N SER A 68 8.80 9.15 -14.83
CA SER A 68 7.71 10.12 -14.98
C SER A 68 6.64 10.02 -13.89
N GLU A 69 6.43 8.84 -13.30
CA GLU A 69 5.48 8.62 -12.20
C GLU A 69 6.00 9.26 -10.91
N LEU A 70 7.30 9.08 -10.61
CA LEU A 70 7.96 9.75 -9.49
C LEU A 70 7.96 11.28 -9.67
N ALA A 71 8.25 11.77 -10.87
CA ALA A 71 8.15 13.20 -11.17
C ALA A 71 6.70 13.72 -10.99
N GLY A 72 5.69 12.89 -11.28
CA GLY A 72 4.29 13.19 -11.01
C GLY A 72 3.99 13.38 -9.53
N LEU A 73 4.45 12.46 -8.68
CA LEU A 73 4.34 12.56 -7.22
C LEU A 73 4.95 13.86 -6.70
N VAL A 74 6.19 14.15 -7.10
CA VAL A 74 6.90 15.37 -6.66
C VAL A 74 6.15 16.63 -7.10
N ARG A 75 5.62 16.67 -8.33
CA ARG A 75 4.80 17.81 -8.78
C ARG A 75 3.54 17.98 -7.92
N ALA A 76 2.86 16.89 -7.58
CA ALA A 76 1.67 16.94 -6.73
C ALA A 76 2.01 17.46 -5.33
N PHE A 77 3.14 17.03 -4.76
CA PHE A 77 3.63 17.51 -3.47
C PHE A 77 3.89 19.02 -3.48
N VAL A 78 4.60 19.51 -4.50
CA VAL A 78 4.89 20.94 -4.65
C VAL A 78 3.61 21.74 -4.88
N SER A 79 2.69 21.26 -5.72
CA SER A 79 1.47 22.01 -6.05
C SER A 79 0.47 22.08 -4.90
N THR A 80 0.38 21.03 -4.08
CA THR A 80 -0.54 20.98 -2.94
C THR A 80 0.07 21.54 -1.65
N GLY A 81 1.41 21.63 -1.58
CA GLY A 81 2.12 21.96 -0.34
C GLY A 81 2.12 20.83 0.68
N VAL A 82 1.60 19.65 0.32
CA VAL A 82 1.44 18.50 1.20
C VAL A 82 2.33 17.37 0.70
N HIS A 83 3.12 16.78 1.59
CA HIS A 83 4.05 15.72 1.26
C HIS A 83 4.26 14.77 2.44
N PRO A 84 4.68 13.51 2.17
CA PRO A 84 5.08 12.61 3.23
C PRO A 84 6.36 13.11 3.92
N ASP A 85 6.59 12.66 5.14
CA ASP A 85 7.79 12.96 5.93
C ASP A 85 8.99 12.13 5.46
N PHE A 86 8.75 10.96 4.86
CA PHE A 86 9.79 10.12 4.28
C PHE A 86 9.25 9.26 3.13
N ILE A 87 10.17 8.85 2.25
CA ILE A 87 9.88 7.92 1.15
C ILE A 87 10.81 6.72 1.30
N THR A 88 10.22 5.54 1.42
CA THR A 88 10.96 4.27 1.34
C THR A 88 10.91 3.74 -0.08
N VAL A 89 12.08 3.46 -0.64
CA VAL A 89 12.23 2.89 -1.97
C VAL A 89 12.62 1.41 -1.83
N ASP A 90 11.75 0.54 -2.33
CA ASP A 90 12.00 -0.89 -2.43
C ASP A 90 12.57 -1.22 -3.81
N GLY A 91 13.61 -2.06 -3.83
CA GLY A 91 14.14 -2.65 -5.05
C GLY A 91 13.30 -3.84 -5.56
N GLY A 92 13.61 -4.31 -6.77
CA GLY A 92 12.94 -5.47 -7.38
C GLY A 92 13.25 -6.81 -6.69
N GLU A 93 14.32 -6.84 -5.90
CA GLU A 93 14.79 -7.98 -5.11
C GLU A 93 13.95 -8.28 -3.86
N GLY A 94 12.90 -7.50 -3.60
CA GLY A 94 12.02 -7.68 -2.44
C GLY A 94 11.39 -9.08 -2.39
N GLY A 95 11.50 -9.75 -1.24
CA GLY A 95 10.86 -11.05 -1.01
C GLY A 95 9.34 -10.93 -0.79
N THR A 96 8.61 -12.02 -1.06
CA THR A 96 7.18 -12.11 -0.82
C THR A 96 6.80 -13.46 -0.21
N GLY A 97 5.87 -13.45 0.75
CA GLY A 97 5.35 -14.67 1.37
C GLY A 97 4.27 -15.38 0.55
N ALA A 98 3.70 -14.69 -0.44
CA ALA A 98 2.74 -15.20 -1.42
C ALA A 98 2.60 -14.17 -2.56
N ALA A 99 2.97 -14.55 -3.77
CA ALA A 99 2.76 -13.79 -5.01
C ALA A 99 2.59 -14.76 -6.18
N PRO A 100 2.01 -14.32 -7.31
CA PRO A 100 2.06 -15.10 -8.55
C PRO A 100 3.52 -15.39 -8.94
N PRO A 101 3.81 -16.55 -9.57
CA PRO A 101 5.17 -16.92 -9.97
C PRO A 101 5.87 -15.86 -10.82
N GLU A 102 5.11 -15.15 -11.67
CA GLU A 102 5.60 -14.09 -12.54
C GLU A 102 6.16 -12.88 -11.77
N PHE A 103 5.81 -12.74 -10.49
CA PHE A 103 6.25 -11.68 -9.59
C PHE A 103 7.07 -12.19 -8.40
N SER A 104 7.46 -13.47 -8.42
CA SER A 104 8.31 -14.06 -7.39
C SER A 104 9.76 -14.08 -7.87
N ASN A 105 10.68 -13.63 -7.01
CA ASN A 105 12.11 -13.84 -7.23
C ASN A 105 12.37 -15.35 -7.23
N SER A 106 12.60 -15.89 -8.43
CA SER A 106 12.93 -17.28 -8.72
C SER A 106 14.44 -17.40 -8.92
#